data_AF-F6TR30-F1
#
_entry.id   AF-F6TR30-F1
#
_cell.length_a   1.000
_cell.length_b   1.000
_cell.length_c   1.000
_cell.angle_alpha   90.00
_cell.angle_beta   90.00
_cell.angle_gamma   90.00
#
_symmetry.space_group_name_H-M   'P 1'
#
loop_
_entity.id
_entity.type
_entity.pdbx_description
1 polymer ?
#
loop_
_entity_poly.entity_id
_entity_poly.type
_entity_poly.pdbx_seq_one_letter_code
_entity_poly.pdbx_strand_id
1 'polypeptide(L)'
;MTVFDILYDHVISKQVAVVPGTVMYNLNWYDVKTPVYRSFYLFNVTNKEEFLAQKPGKYVKPVLQEIGPYTYRGVFGERQHSIS
;
A
#
# COMPACT_ATOMS: atom_id res chain seq x y z
N MET A 1 -22.91 6.78 -29.61
CA MET A 1 -22.58 5.44 -29.10
C MET A 1 -22.89 4.44 -30.18
N THR A 2 -21.90 3.66 -30.57
CA THR A 2 -22.04 2.56 -31.52
C THR A 2 -22.53 1.31 -30.81
N VAL A 3 -23.04 0.33 -31.56
CA VAL A 3 -23.42 -0.99 -31.00
C VAL A 3 -22.22 -1.71 -30.42
N PHE A 4 -21.03 -1.49 -31.00
CA PHE A 4 -19.78 -2.03 -30.47
C PHE A 4 -19.50 -1.51 -29.05
N ASP A 5 -19.66 -0.21 -28.81
CA ASP A 5 -19.43 0.40 -27.49
C ASP A 5 -20.34 -0.24 -26.42
N ILE A 6 -21.63 -0.44 -26.76
CA ILE A 6 -22.61 -1.02 -25.84
C ILE A 6 -22.25 -2.48 -25.50
N LEU A 7 -21.86 -3.27 -26.50
CA LEU A 7 -21.47 -4.66 -26.30
C LEU A 7 -20.17 -4.77 -25.51
N TYR A 8 -19.20 -3.91 -25.82
CA TYR A 8 -17.93 -3.83 -25.11
C TYR A 8 -18.15 -3.51 -23.63
N ASP A 9 -18.92 -2.46 -23.32
CA ASP A 9 -19.25 -2.07 -21.95
C ASP A 9 -20.00 -3.16 -21.20
N HIS A 10 -20.92 -3.87 -21.86
CA HIS A 10 -21.65 -4.98 -21.25
C HIS A 10 -20.76 -6.17 -20.91
N VAL A 11 -19.79 -6.50 -21.77
CA VAL A 11 -18.84 -7.59 -21.52
C VAL A 11 -17.86 -7.20 -20.41
N ILE A 12 -17.29 -5.99 -20.47
CA ILE A 12 -16.34 -5.50 -19.47
C ILE A 12 -17.00 -5.38 -18.10
N SER A 13 -18.20 -4.81 -18.00
CA SER A 13 -18.91 -4.68 -16.72
C SER A 13 -19.16 -6.03 -16.04
N LYS A 14 -19.46 -7.08 -16.80
CA LYS A 14 -19.60 -8.45 -16.26
C LYS A 14 -18.28 -9.09 -15.81
N GLN A 15 -17.18 -8.80 -16.50
CA GLN A 15 -15.87 -9.36 -16.15
C GLN A 15 -15.20 -8.63 -14.99
N VAL A 16 -15.46 -7.32 -14.85
CA VAL A 16 -14.84 -6.46 -13.83
C VAL A 16 -15.55 -6.54 -12.48
N ALA A 17 -16.82 -6.96 -12.44
CA ALA A 17 -17.56 -7.13 -11.20
C ALA A 17 -16.86 -8.10 -10.23
N VAL A 18 -16.79 -7.75 -8.95
CA VAL A 18 -16.16 -8.58 -7.91
C VAL A 18 -17.19 -9.57 -7.36
N VAL A 19 -17.51 -10.58 -8.16
CA VAL A 19 -18.47 -11.64 -7.83
C VAL A 19 -17.81 -13.01 -8.01
N PRO A 20 -18.08 -14.02 -7.16
CA PRO A 20 -17.54 -15.37 -7.33
C PRO A 20 -17.77 -15.91 -8.76
N GLY A 21 -16.72 -16.43 -9.39
CA GLY A 21 -16.75 -16.91 -10.79
C GLY A 21 -16.31 -15.88 -11.85
N THR A 22 -16.14 -14.62 -11.48
CA THR A 22 -15.55 -13.59 -12.37
C THR A 22 -14.02 -13.63 -12.35
N VAL A 23 -13.41 -13.11 -13.42
CA VAL A 23 -11.95 -13.01 -13.55
C VAL A 23 -11.37 -12.09 -12.47
N MET A 24 -12.01 -10.94 -12.19
CA MET A 24 -11.51 -10.01 -11.18
C MET A 24 -11.55 -10.58 -9.76
N TYR A 25 -12.60 -11.33 -9.42
CA TYR A 25 -12.67 -11.99 -8.11
C TYR A 25 -11.52 -12.98 -7.93
N ASN A 26 -11.26 -13.85 -8.90
CA ASN A 26 -10.27 -14.91 -8.79
C ASN A 26 -8.81 -14.41 -8.84
N LEU A 27 -8.50 -13.42 -9.69
CA LEU A 27 -7.12 -13.00 -9.94
C LEU A 27 -6.66 -11.79 -9.12
N ASN A 28 -7.58 -10.91 -8.73
CA ASN A 28 -7.22 -9.61 -8.14
C ASN A 28 -7.78 -9.41 -6.73
N TRP A 29 -8.79 -10.18 -6.32
CA TRP A 29 -9.43 -10.00 -5.00
C TRP A 29 -9.19 -11.17 -4.06
N TYR A 30 -9.30 -12.41 -4.56
CA TYR A 30 -9.08 -13.62 -3.77
C TYR A 30 -7.60 -13.96 -3.59
N ASP A 31 -6.84 -14.00 -4.69
CA ASP A 31 -5.40 -14.33 -4.70
C ASP A 31 -4.64 -13.29 -5.53
N VAL A 32 -4.12 -12.26 -4.88
CA VAL A 32 -3.37 -11.20 -5.55
C VAL A 32 -2.03 -11.75 -6.02
N LYS A 33 -1.95 -12.15 -7.30
CA LYS A 33 -0.73 -12.71 -7.89
C LYS A 33 0.42 -11.71 -8.01
N THR A 34 0.09 -10.43 -8.05
CA THR A 34 1.10 -9.36 -8.16
C THR A 34 1.80 -9.16 -6.80
N PRO A 35 3.11 -9.38 -6.70
CA PRO A 35 3.82 -9.16 -5.46
C PRO A 35 3.92 -7.66 -5.18
N VAL A 36 3.31 -7.23 -4.09
CA VAL A 36 3.36 -5.83 -3.64
C VAL A 36 4.46 -5.71 -2.59
N TYR A 37 5.36 -4.74 -2.79
CA TYR A 37 6.42 -4.43 -1.84
C TYR A 37 6.19 -3.05 -1.25
N ARG A 38 6.43 -2.91 0.05
CA ARG A 38 6.40 -1.63 0.75
C ARG A 38 7.73 -1.39 1.43
N SER A 39 8.36 -0.27 1.07
CA SER A 39 9.62 0.18 1.64
C SER A 39 9.36 1.30 2.63
N PHE A 40 9.85 1.13 3.85
CA PHE A 40 9.81 2.16 4.88
C PHE A 40 11.17 2.83 5.02
N TYR A 41 11.15 4.15 5.13
CA TYR A 41 12.29 5.00 5.40
C TYR A 41 12.06 5.67 6.75
N LEU A 42 13.03 5.53 7.65
CA LEU A 42 12.97 6.12 8.98
C LEU A 42 13.95 7.29 9.03
N PHE A 43 13.60 8.34 9.77
CA PHE A 43 14.49 9.47 10.00
C PHE A 43 15.07 9.35 11.41
N ASN A 44 16.35 9.02 11.49
CA ASN A 44 17.12 9.02 12.72
C ASN A 44 17.46 10.46 13.11
N VAL A 45 17.20 10.83 14.36
CA VAL A 45 17.53 12.17 14.88
C VAL A 45 18.91 12.12 15.53
N THR A 46 19.91 12.74 14.91
CA THR A 46 21.31 12.65 15.35
C THR A 46 21.65 13.63 16.48
N ASN A 47 20.87 14.71 16.65
CA ASN A 47 21.06 15.72 17.70
C ASN A 47 19.92 15.72 18.73
N LYS A 48 19.43 14.54 19.12
CA LYS A 48 18.24 14.39 19.99
C LYS A 48 18.42 15.10 21.35
N GLU A 49 19.59 15.03 21.97
CA GLU A 49 19.85 15.64 23.27
C GLU A 49 19.78 17.17 23.20
N GLU A 50 20.40 17.76 22.17
CA GLU A 50 20.38 19.19 21.92
C GLU A 50 18.97 19.67 21.55
N PHE A 51 18.27 18.88 20.73
CA PHE A 51 16.90 19.16 20.33
C PHE A 51 15.91 19.10 21.50
N LEU A 52 16.16 18.29 22.53
CA LEU A 52 15.31 18.19 23.73
C LEU A 52 15.67 19.24 24.79
N ALA A 53 16.93 19.64 24.89
CA ALA A 53 17.43 20.60 25.88
C ALA A 53 17.19 22.09 25.50
N GLN A 54 16.15 22.39 24.70
CA GLN A 54 15.91 23.74 24.21
C GLN A 54 15.64 24.72 25.36
N LYS A 55 16.17 25.93 25.21
CA LYS A 55 15.98 27.02 26.17
C LYS A 55 14.97 28.03 25.60
N PRO A 56 14.19 28.72 26.45
CA PRO A 56 13.33 29.81 25.99
C PRO A 56 14.14 30.81 25.16
N GLY A 57 13.67 31.11 23.94
CA GLY A 57 14.33 32.02 23.01
C GLY A 57 15.46 31.43 22.15
N LYS A 58 15.80 30.14 22.28
CA LYS A 58 16.76 29.46 21.39
C LYS A 58 16.17 28.17 20.83
N TYR A 59 15.84 28.20 19.53
CA TYR A 59 15.35 27.03 18.79
C TYR A 59 16.51 26.23 18.22
N VAL A 60 16.49 24.92 18.45
CA VAL A 60 17.43 23.97 17.85
C VAL A 60 16.66 23.16 16.81
N LYS A 61 17.18 23.10 15.58
CA LYS A 61 16.57 22.30 14.50
C LYS A 61 16.99 20.84 14.65
N PRO A 62 16.07 19.87 14.48
CA PRO A 62 16.45 18.47 14.47
C PRO A 62 17.25 18.17 13.20
N VAL A 63 18.36 17.44 13.38
CA VAL A 63 19.20 16.93 12.30
C VAL A 63 18.76 15.50 12.03
N LEU A 64 18.21 15.29 10.84
CA LEU A 64 17.64 14.01 10.43
C LEU A 64 18.58 13.29 9.48
N GLN A 65 18.77 12.00 9.70
CA GLN A 65 19.45 11.09 8.80
C GLN A 65 18.46 10.02 8.36
N GLU A 66 18.24 9.91 7.05
CA GLU A 66 17.40 8.85 6.50
C GLU A 66 18.08 7.48 6.66
N ILE A 67 17.30 6.49 7.11
CA ILE A 67 17.71 5.10 7.26
C ILE A 67 16.66 4.22 6.58
N GLY A 68 17.10 3.43 5.59
CA GLY A 68 16.25 2.54 4.82
C GLY A 68 16.90 2.16 3.48
N PRO A 69 16.18 1.43 2.62
CA PRO A 69 14.80 0.98 2.81
C PRO A 69 14.69 -0.29 3.67
N TYR A 70 13.68 -0.33 4.55
CA TYR A 70 13.19 -1.58 5.14
C TYR A 70 12.02 -2.07 4.30
N THR A 71 12.28 -3.05 3.43
CA THR A 71 11.30 -3.55 2.45
C THR A 71 10.59 -4.80 2.95
N TYR A 72 9.26 -4.76 2.92
CA TYR A 72 8.40 -5.89 3.26
C TYR A 72 7.55 -6.27 2.05
N ARG A 73 7.37 -7.57 1.84
CA ARG A 73 6.39 -8.10 0.90
C ARG A 73 5.02 -8.09 1.59
N GLY A 74 4.07 -7.37 1.02
CA GLY A 74 2.67 -7.41 1.45
C GLY A 74 2.02 -8.71 0.99
N VAL A 75 1.39 -9.40 1.92
CA VAL A 75 0.54 -10.57 1.62
C VAL A 75 -0.91 -10.14 1.83
N PHE A 76 -1.73 -10.29 0.79
CA PHE A 76 -3.13 -9.89 0.76
C PHE A 76 -3.97 -11.15 0.48
N GLY A 77 -4.96 -11.46 1.32
CA GLY A 77 -5.88 -12.59 1.14
C GLY A 77 -5.82 -13.69 2.21
N GLU A 78 -4.70 -13.87 2.92
CA GLU A 78 -4.53 -15.04 3.82
C GLU A 78 -5.34 -14.96 5.14
N ARG A 79 -5.65 -13.76 5.66
CA ARG A 79 -6.21 -13.61 7.02
C ARG A 79 -7.66 -14.09 7.20
N GLN A 80 -8.39 -14.46 6.15
CA GLN A 80 -9.76 -14.96 6.30
C GLN A 80 -9.87 -16.50 6.40
N HIS A 81 -8.79 -17.24 6.11
CA HIS A 81 -8.85 -18.71 6.01
C HIS A 81 -8.09 -19.46 7.12
N SER A 82 -7.34 -18.75 7.99
CA SER A 82 -6.68 -19.35 9.16
C SER A 82 -7.57 -19.39 10.40
N ILE A 83 -8.82 -18.95 10.30
CA ILE A 83 -9.82 -18.94 11.38
C ILE A 83 -11.14 -19.53 10.83
N SER A 84 -11.07 -20.75 10.32
CA SER A 84 -12.23 -21.59 9.99
C SER A 84 -11.83 -23.05 10.02
#